data_AF-A0A4W5JM75-F1
#
_entry.id   AF-A0A4W5JM75-F1
#
_cell.length_a   1.000
_cell.length_b   1.000
_cell.length_c   1.000
_cell.angle_alpha   90.00
_cell.angle_beta   90.00
_cell.angle_gamma   90.00
#
_symmetry.space_group_name_H-M   'P 1'
#
loop_
_entity.id
_entity.type
_entity.pdbx_description
1 polymer ?
#
loop_
_entity_poly.entity_id
_entity_poly.type
_entity_poly.pdbx_seq_one_letter_code
_entity_poly.pdbx_strand_id
1 'polypeptide(L)'
;MGESWREHHCEYTEEELNQILNGMDEELDSPEELEKKRICRIITRDFPQYFAVVSRIKQDSQLIGPEGGVLSSTLVPQVQAVFPEGALTKKIRVGLQVGGASVCVAFSS
;
A
#
# COMPACT_ATOMS: atom_id res chain seq x y z
N MET A 1 -12.09 5.21 -23.31
CA MET A 1 -13.20 4.68 -22.49
C MET A 1 -12.67 3.60 -21.55
N GLY A 2 -12.55 3.81 -20.23
CA GLY A 2 -12.04 2.75 -19.32
C GLY A 2 -10.72 2.07 -19.73
N GLU A 3 -9.96 2.69 -20.64
CA GLU A 3 -8.81 2.10 -21.34
C GLU A 3 -7.52 2.22 -20.51
N SER A 4 -7.53 3.13 -19.52
CA SER A 4 -6.41 3.38 -18.63
C SER A 4 -6.84 3.16 -17.19
N TRP A 5 -6.10 2.30 -16.49
CA TRP A 5 -6.24 2.06 -15.06
C TRP A 5 -5.12 2.77 -14.32
N ARG A 6 -5.44 3.39 -13.18
CA ARG A 6 -4.47 3.96 -12.25
C ARG A 6 -4.84 3.52 -10.84
N GLU A 7 -3.85 3.44 -9.98
CA GLU A 7 -4.10 3.20 -8.55
C GLU A 7 -4.92 4.36 -7.98
N HIS A 8 -6.01 4.02 -7.28
CA HIS A 8 -6.84 5.01 -6.59
C HIS A 8 -6.13 5.43 -5.31
N HIS A 9 -5.83 6.72 -5.18
CA HIS A 9 -5.20 7.29 -3.99
C HIS A 9 -6.04 8.46 -3.49
N CYS A 10 -6.43 8.41 -2.22
CA CYS A 10 -7.17 9.47 -1.57
C CYS A 10 -6.60 9.67 -0.15
N GLU A 11 -5.97 10.81 0.09
CA GLU A 11 -5.55 11.22 1.42
C GLU A 11 -6.77 11.72 2.20
N TYR A 12 -6.93 11.28 3.45
CA TYR A 12 -8.02 11.71 4.32
C TYR A 12 -7.54 11.78 5.77
N THR A 13 -8.17 12.62 6.58
CA THR A 13 -7.98 12.63 8.04
C THR A 13 -9.10 11.88 8.76
N GLU A 14 -8.85 11.50 10.00
CA GLU A 14 -9.86 10.83 10.84
C GLU A 14 -11.05 11.77 11.12
N GLU A 15 -10.81 13.07 11.26
CA GLU A 15 -11.86 14.07 11.43
C GLU A 15 -12.72 14.22 10.18
N GLU A 16 -12.13 14.17 8.98
CA GLU A 16 -12.89 14.17 7.72
C GLU A 16 -13.75 12.90 7.62
N LEU A 17 -13.22 11.75 8.02
CA LEU A 17 -13.96 10.48 8.00
C LEU A 17 -15.16 10.50 8.97
N ASN A 18 -14.95 11.04 10.18
CA ASN A 18 -16.01 11.24 11.16
C ASN A 18 -17.06 12.26 10.69
N GLN A 19 -16.63 13.30 9.95
CA GLN A 19 -17.55 14.24 9.33
C GLN A 19 -18.37 13.61 8.20
N ILE A 20 -17.83 12.67 7.42
CA ILE A 20 -18.61 11.98 6.37
C ILE A 20 -19.83 11.27 6.97
N LEU A 21 -19.71 10.71 8.18
CA LEU A 21 -20.80 10.07 8.90
C LEU A 21 -21.91 11.05 9.35
N ASN A 22 -21.64 12.36 9.39
CA ASN A 22 -22.63 13.46 9.52
C ASN A 22 -23.83 13.20 10.46
N GLY A 23 -23.60 12.57 11.62
CA GLY A 23 -24.66 12.31 12.61
C GLY A 23 -25.59 11.13 12.28
N MET A 24 -25.21 10.27 11.32
CA MET A 24 -25.76 8.92 11.23
C MET A 24 -25.33 8.13 12.49
N ASP A 25 -26.24 7.33 13.04
CA ASP A 25 -25.96 6.38 14.13
C ASP A 25 -25.22 5.14 13.58
N GLU A 26 -24.21 5.39 12.75
CA GLU A 26 -23.40 4.40 12.06
C GLU A 26 -21.94 4.65 12.44
N GLU A 27 -21.26 3.60 12.90
CA GLU A 27 -19.83 3.64 13.16
C GLU A 27 -19.10 2.91 12.03
N LEU A 28 -17.95 3.44 11.63
CA LEU A 28 -17.11 2.78 10.65
C LEU A 28 -16.28 1.71 11.35
N ASP A 29 -16.45 0.45 10.91
CA ASP A 29 -15.58 -0.66 11.30
C ASP A 29 -14.10 -0.25 11.25
N SER A 30 -13.34 -0.69 12.25
CA SER A 30 -11.88 -0.52 12.28
C SER A 30 -11.20 -1.28 11.14
N PRO A 31 -9.96 -0.92 10.74
CA PRO A 31 -9.23 -1.65 9.70
C PRO A 31 -9.10 -3.15 9.96
N GLU A 32 -8.96 -3.54 11.23
CA GLU A 32 -8.85 -4.95 11.65
C GLU A 32 -10.18 -5.71 11.48
N GLU A 33 -11.32 -5.06 11.72
CA GLU A 33 -12.65 -5.67 11.55
C GLU A 33 -13.01 -5.81 10.08
N LEU A 34 -12.68 -4.83 9.26
CA LEU A 34 -12.86 -4.90 7.81
C LEU A 34 -12.07 -6.06 7.21
N GLU A 35 -10.83 -6.28 7.68
CA GLU A 35 -10.00 -7.41 7.26
C GLU A 35 -10.67 -8.75 7.61
N LYS A 36 -11.17 -8.90 8.85
CA LYS A 36 -11.89 -10.12 9.28
C LYS A 36 -13.16 -10.37 8.46
N LYS A 37 -13.90 -9.31 8.12
CA LYS A 37 -15.13 -9.38 7.31
C LYS A 37 -14.84 -9.51 5.80
N ARG A 38 -13.56 -9.39 5.37
CA ARG A 38 -13.12 -9.34 3.96
C ARG A 38 -13.78 -8.20 3.18
N ILE A 39 -13.94 -7.04 3.82
CA ILE A 39 -14.53 -5.82 3.23
C ILE A 39 -13.42 -4.86 2.81
N CYS A 40 -13.49 -4.34 1.58
CA CYS A 40 -12.62 -3.27 1.10
C CYS A 40 -13.39 -1.95 1.10
N ARG A 41 -12.98 -0.98 1.93
CA ARG A 41 -13.56 0.36 1.99
C ARG A 41 -12.82 1.28 1.00
N ILE A 42 -13.55 1.83 0.02
CA ILE A 42 -13.03 2.84 -0.90
C ILE A 42 -13.47 4.22 -0.40
N ILE A 43 -12.50 5.10 -0.13
CA ILE A 43 -12.74 6.50 0.20
C ILE A 43 -12.43 7.33 -1.03
N THR A 44 -13.38 8.16 -1.47
CA THR A 44 -13.24 8.95 -2.69
C THR A 44 -13.98 10.28 -2.56
N ARG A 45 -13.40 11.35 -3.12
CA ARG A 45 -14.04 12.69 -3.22
C ARG A 45 -14.61 12.95 -4.61
N ASP A 46 -14.26 12.12 -5.58
CA ASP A 46 -14.72 12.13 -6.96
C ASP A 46 -15.27 10.76 -7.36
N PHE A 47 -16.18 10.73 -8.33
CA PHE A 47 -16.84 9.50 -8.76
C PHE A 47 -16.33 9.08 -10.14
N PRO A 48 -15.29 8.23 -10.23
CA PRO A 48 -14.81 7.72 -11.50
C PRO A 48 -15.86 6.79 -12.13
N GLN A 49 -15.74 6.57 -13.43
CA GLN A 49 -16.66 5.70 -14.16
C GLN A 49 -16.65 4.25 -13.65
N TYR A 50 -15.48 3.77 -13.18
CA TYR A 50 -15.31 2.41 -12.67
C TYR A 50 -14.34 2.39 -11.49
N PHE A 51 -14.62 1.52 -10.53
CA PHE A 51 -13.66 1.05 -9.54
C PHE A 51 -13.43 -0.45 -9.75
N ALA A 52 -12.21 -0.91 -9.42
CA ALA A 52 -11.88 -2.32 -9.39
C ALA A 52 -11.10 -2.63 -8.11
N VAL A 53 -11.53 -3.65 -7.37
CA VAL A 53 -10.78 -4.20 -6.23
C VAL A 53 -9.93 -5.34 -6.77
N VAL A 54 -8.60 -5.20 -6.65
CA VAL A 54 -7.64 -6.19 -7.13
C VAL A 54 -6.84 -6.73 -5.96
N SER A 55 -6.79 -8.05 -5.82
CA SER A 55 -5.90 -8.70 -4.84
C SER A 55 -4.51 -8.85 -5.44
N ARG A 56 -3.49 -8.34 -4.74
CA ARG A 56 -2.07 -8.52 -5.05
C ARG A 56 -1.33 -8.95 -3.79
N ILE A 57 -0.20 -9.63 -3.95
CA ILE A 57 0.67 -9.92 -2.82
C ILE A 57 1.21 -8.58 -2.29
N LYS A 58 1.19 -8.40 -0.96
CA LYS A 58 1.68 -7.17 -0.33
C LYS A 58 3.15 -6.95 -0.68
N GLN A 59 3.46 -5.74 -1.15
CA GLN A 59 4.81 -5.32 -1.49
C GLN A 59 5.15 -4.09 -0.65
N ASP A 60 6.10 -4.26 0.27
CA ASP A 60 6.69 -3.14 1.01
C ASP A 60 7.65 -2.41 0.07
N SER A 61 7.59 -1.07 -0.02
CA SER A 61 8.46 -0.34 -0.95
C SER A 61 9.03 0.95 -0.39
N GLN A 62 10.27 1.27 -0.76
CA GLN A 62 10.99 2.45 -0.32
C GLN A 62 11.92 2.97 -1.42
N LEU A 63 12.19 4.28 -1.42
CA LEU A 63 13.24 4.86 -2.24
C LEU A 63 14.60 4.63 -1.56
N ILE A 64 15.49 3.91 -2.24
CA ILE A 64 16.86 3.62 -1.76
C ILE A 64 17.84 4.16 -2.81
N GLY A 65 18.88 4.88 -2.38
CA GLY A 65 19.91 5.44 -3.24
C GLY A 65 21.28 4.80 -3.06
N PRO A 66 22.33 5.41 -3.65
CA PRO A 66 23.70 4.93 -3.53
C PRO A 66 24.23 4.81 -2.10
N GLU A 67 23.64 5.56 -1.17
CA GLU A 67 23.92 5.46 0.27
C GLU A 67 23.56 4.09 0.88
N GLY A 68 22.79 3.27 0.17
CA GLY A 68 22.28 2.00 0.68
C GLY A 68 21.07 2.18 1.60
N GLY A 69 20.68 1.12 2.30
CA GLY A 69 19.53 1.13 3.20
C GLY A 69 19.01 -0.25 3.54
N VAL A 70 17.94 -0.30 4.33
CA VAL A 70 17.26 -1.53 4.72
C VAL A 70 15.79 -1.41 4.39
N LEU A 71 15.23 -2.40 3.70
CA LEU A 71 13.80 -2.54 3.46
C LEU A 71 13.30 -3.74 4.26
N SER A 72 12.38 -3.51 5.20
CA SER A 72 11.83 -4.54 6.08
C SER A 72 10.39 -4.87 5.71
N SER A 73 9.98 -6.14 5.84
CA SER A 73 8.58 -6.48 5.61
C SER A 73 7.68 -6.06 6.76
N THR A 74 6.52 -5.49 6.44
CA THR A 74 5.50 -5.15 7.45
C THR A 74 4.67 -6.36 7.90
N LEU A 75 4.67 -7.47 7.14
CA LEU A 75 3.95 -8.70 7.49
C LEU A 75 4.80 -9.66 8.32
N VAL A 76 6.09 -9.77 7.99
CA VAL A 76 7.04 -10.66 8.66
C VAL A 76 8.30 -9.84 8.97
N PRO A 77 8.35 -9.16 10.12
CA PRO A 77 9.44 -8.21 10.44
C PRO A 77 10.85 -8.79 10.39
N GLN A 78 10.98 -10.11 10.52
CA GLN A 78 12.25 -10.83 10.41
C GLN A 78 12.79 -10.86 8.97
N VAL A 79 11.93 -10.63 7.97
CA VAL A 79 12.34 -10.56 6.56
C VAL A 79 12.79 -9.14 6.24
N GLN A 80 14.07 -8.99 5.94
CA GLN A 80 14.70 -7.72 5.60
C GLN A 80 15.60 -7.90 4.38
N ALA A 81 15.62 -6.89 3.51
CA ALA A 81 16.59 -6.75 2.43
C ALA A 81 17.55 -5.61 2.79
N VAL A 82 18.86 -5.92 2.80
CA VAL A 82 19.92 -4.96 3.12
C VAL A 82 20.65 -4.58 1.83
N PHE A 83 20.73 -3.28 1.57
CA PHE A 83 21.43 -2.70 0.43
C PHE A 83 22.67 -1.98 0.98
N PRO A 84 23.89 -2.49 0.72
CA PRO A 84 25.10 -1.78 1.12
C PRO A 84 25.31 -0.50 0.29
N GLU A 85 26.18 0.38 0.78
CA GLU A 85 26.62 1.56 0.03
C GLU A 85 27.19 1.13 -1.34
N GLY A 86 26.81 1.87 -2.39
CA GLY A 86 27.22 1.59 -3.77
C GLY A 86 26.42 0.47 -4.47
N ALA A 87 25.50 -0.22 -3.79
CA ALA A 87 24.65 -1.24 -4.41
C ALA A 87 23.74 -0.68 -5.51
N LEU A 88 23.39 0.60 -5.39
CA LEU A 88 22.57 1.33 -6.35
C LEU A 88 23.34 2.53 -6.90
N THR A 89 23.21 2.80 -8.19
CA THR A 89 23.83 3.98 -8.83
C THR A 89 22.92 5.19 -8.84
N LYS A 90 21.63 5.00 -8.55
CA LYS A 90 20.58 6.04 -8.53
C LYS A 90 19.58 5.73 -7.43
N LYS A 91 18.87 6.76 -6.97
CA LYS A 91 17.74 6.61 -6.07
C LYS A 91 16.53 6.04 -6.83
N ILE A 92 16.16 4.80 -6.52
CA ILE A 92 15.08 4.07 -7.20
C ILE A 92 14.11 3.48 -6.18
N ARG A 93 12.88 3.16 -6.63
CA ARG A 93 11.92 2.45 -5.78
C ARG A 93 12.25 0.98 -5.76
N VAL A 94 12.54 0.48 -4.56
CA VAL A 94 12.79 -0.93 -4.29
C VAL A 94 11.57 -1.53 -3.61
N GLY A 95 11.12 -2.69 -4.07
CA GLY A 95 10.02 -3.45 -3.50
C GLY A 95 10.50 -4.75 -2.86
N LEU A 96 9.93 -5.10 -1.71
CA LEU A 96 10.09 -6.36 -1.00
C LEU A 96 8.74 -7.04 -0.93
N GLN A 97 8.67 -8.26 -1.45
CA GLN A 97 7.47 -9.07 -1.45
C GLN A 97 7.73 -10.38 -0.71
N VAL A 98 6.84 -10.72 0.22
CA VAL A 98 6.86 -11.98 0.97
C VAL A 98 5.56 -12.72 0.70
N GLY A 99 5.66 -13.93 0.16
CA GLY A 99 4.48 -14.76 -0.10
C GLY A 99 4.81 -16.24 0.01
N GLY A 100 4.12 -16.95 0.92
CA GLY A 100 4.05 -18.40 1.04
C GLY A 100 5.37 -19.17 1.23
N ALA A 101 6.23 -19.15 0.22
CA ALA A 101 7.50 -19.88 0.16
C ALA A 101 8.64 -19.08 -0.50
N SER A 102 8.46 -17.79 -0.83
CA SER A 102 9.49 -17.00 -1.51
C SER A 102 9.54 -15.54 -1.02
N VAL A 103 10.76 -15.03 -0.94
CA VAL A 103 11.08 -13.61 -0.72
C VAL A 103 11.62 -13.08 -2.03
N CYS A 104 10.95 -12.08 -2.60
CA CYS A 104 11.35 -11.44 -3.85
C CYS A 104 11.70 -9.98 -3.60
N VAL A 105 12.82 -9.53 -4.18
CA VAL A 105 13.21 -8.12 -4.23
C VAL A 105 13.10 -7.66 -5.69
N ALA A 106 12.33 -6.60 -5.92
CA ALA A 106 12.11 -6.03 -7.25
C ALA A 106 12.59 -4.58 -7.30
N PHE A 107 13.17 -4.19 -8.43
CA PHE A 107 13.63 -2.83 -8.71
C PHE A 107 12.76 -2.20 -9.78
N SER A 108 12.28 -0.97 -9.56
CA SER A 108 11.59 -0.19 -10.58
C SER A 108 12.45 1.02 -10.96
N SER A 109 12.88 1.07 -12.22
CA SER A 109 13.73 2.11 -12.82
C SER A 109 12.95 3.33 -13.27
#